data_AF-A0A1W9HME2-F1
#
_entry.id   AF-A0A1W9HME2-F1
#
_cell.length_a   1.000
_cell.length_b   1.000
_cell.length_c   1.000
_cell.angle_alpha   90.00
_cell.angle_beta   90.00
_cell.angle_gamma   90.00
#
_symmetry.space_group_name_H-M   'P 1'
#
loop_
_entity.id
_entity.type
_entity.pdbx_description
1 polymer ?
#
loop_
_entity_poly.entity_id
_entity_poly.type
_entity_poly.pdbx_seq_one_letter_code
_entity_poly.pdbx_strand_id
1 'polypeptide(L)'
;MSKAKIIIFFFSFSLLTSICFQNCNALLGQGGTSTGNPSLHLSFAAYGAAGTGAQLQKTVVTVGDSLQNVTVIFCISKIKFKTIDHDDDQDEGQDVQFIARQVALSPLGTDLDFISLPPEEYRQVEMDLNNAKCSSGASVTVSNSHGDFSTNEGIKMKFNGVKHVDFSTQEIALKIQAIVEELSTVTGGDQIKDKIQSVFGELD
;
A
#
# COMPACT_ATOMS: atom_id res chain seq x y z
N MET A 1 -58.62 -39.47 22.51
CA MET A 1 -58.15 -40.41 23.56
C MET A 1 -56.68 -40.12 23.84
N SER A 2 -56.39 -39.77 25.08
CA SER A 2 -55.07 -39.52 25.66
C SER A 2 -54.21 -40.80 25.67
N LYS A 3 -52.89 -40.66 25.45
CA LYS A 3 -51.87 -41.29 26.30
C LYS A 3 -50.50 -40.64 26.09
N ALA A 4 -49.86 -40.39 27.22
CA ALA A 4 -48.68 -39.57 27.41
C ALA A 4 -47.36 -40.35 27.29
N LYS A 5 -46.30 -39.60 26.96
CA LYS A 5 -44.89 -39.62 27.40
C LYS A 5 -44.23 -40.95 27.75
N ILE A 6 -43.03 -41.17 27.19
CA ILE A 6 -41.81 -41.55 27.94
C ILE A 6 -40.60 -40.98 27.17
N ILE A 7 -39.82 -40.14 27.85
CA ILE A 7 -38.47 -39.73 27.47
C ILE A 7 -37.52 -40.65 28.23
N ILE A 8 -36.58 -41.30 27.52
CA ILE A 8 -35.45 -41.99 28.14
C ILE A 8 -34.17 -41.45 27.49
N PHE A 9 -33.41 -40.71 28.29
CA PHE A 9 -32.01 -40.39 28.05
C PHE A 9 -31.17 -41.63 28.41
N PHE A 10 -30.36 -42.13 27.48
CA PHE A 10 -29.23 -42.99 27.83
C PHE A 10 -27.94 -42.34 27.33
N PHE A 11 -27.18 -41.82 28.29
CA PHE A 11 -25.76 -41.55 28.16
C PHE A 11 -25.04 -42.89 28.02
N SER A 12 -24.33 -43.11 26.91
CA SER A 12 -23.35 -44.19 26.79
C SER A 12 -22.01 -43.60 26.38
N PHE A 13 -21.19 -43.48 27.41
CA PHE A 13 -19.75 -43.27 27.44
C PHE A 13 -19.05 -44.33 26.57
N SER A 14 -18.27 -43.91 25.57
CA SER A 14 -17.25 -44.76 24.94
C SER A 14 -15.97 -43.94 24.79
N LEU A 15 -15.06 -44.27 25.70
CA LEU A 15 -13.68 -43.83 25.81
C LEU A 15 -12.81 -44.91 25.13
N LEU A 16 -11.67 -44.51 24.55
CA LEU A 16 -10.65 -45.31 23.85
C LEU A 16 -11.03 -45.74 22.41
N THR A 17 -10.26 -45.39 21.37
CA THR A 17 -8.86 -45.78 21.21
C THR A 17 -7.96 -44.69 20.62
N SER A 18 -6.89 -44.43 21.37
CA SER A 18 -5.64 -43.81 20.96
C SER A 18 -4.83 -44.73 20.03
N ILE A 19 -3.79 -44.14 19.43
CA ILE A 19 -2.63 -44.74 18.71
C ILE A 19 -2.74 -44.72 17.18
N CYS A 20 -2.14 -43.69 16.59
CA CYS A 20 -1.18 -43.82 15.48
C CYS A 20 -0.18 -42.65 15.54
N PHE A 21 0.68 -42.67 16.56
CA PHE A 21 1.97 -41.98 16.56
C PHE A 21 3.03 -43.06 16.67
N GLN A 22 3.64 -43.45 15.55
CA GLN A 22 4.98 -44.04 15.55
C GLN A 22 5.71 -43.70 14.24
N ASN A 23 6.71 -42.83 14.40
CA ASN A 23 8.03 -42.93 13.79
C ASN A 23 8.19 -42.61 12.29
N CYS A 24 8.23 -41.31 11.99
CA CYS A 24 9.36 -40.77 11.23
C CYS A 24 10.12 -39.79 12.13
N ASN A 25 10.91 -40.32 13.07
CA ASN A 25 11.99 -39.56 13.68
C ASN A 25 13.18 -39.59 12.73
N ALA A 26 13.32 -38.52 11.95
CA ALA A 26 14.58 -38.12 11.37
C ALA A 26 14.66 -36.58 11.42
N LEU A 27 15.58 -36.09 12.27
CA LEU A 27 16.20 -34.77 12.29
C LEU A 27 15.27 -33.57 12.59
N LEU A 28 15.26 -33.00 13.80
CA LEU A 28 16.26 -32.03 14.27
C LEU A 28 16.88 -31.20 13.12
N GLY A 29 16.22 -30.10 12.74
CA GLY A 29 16.81 -29.12 11.85
C GLY A 29 15.84 -28.09 11.30
N GLN A 30 15.86 -26.90 11.90
CA GLN A 30 15.65 -25.59 11.28
C GLN A 30 14.27 -25.25 10.70
N GLY A 31 13.86 -24.00 10.98
CA GLY A 31 12.62 -23.41 10.53
C GLY A 31 12.39 -23.60 9.05
N GLY A 32 11.12 -23.82 8.69
CA GLY A 32 10.72 -23.69 7.31
C GLY A 32 11.17 -22.33 6.81
N THR A 33 12.18 -22.31 5.95
CA THR A 33 12.48 -21.12 5.17
C THR A 33 11.29 -20.98 4.23
N SER A 34 10.49 -19.95 4.47
CA SER A 34 9.54 -19.49 3.46
C SER A 34 10.38 -19.12 2.22
N THR A 35 10.33 -19.96 1.18
CA THR A 35 11.19 -19.85 0.00
C THR A 35 10.67 -18.87 -1.05
N GLY A 36 9.80 -17.92 -0.67
CA GLY A 36 9.22 -16.94 -1.58
C GLY A 36 9.36 -15.51 -1.05
N ASN A 37 9.09 -14.52 -1.90
CA ASN A 37 8.98 -13.13 -1.47
C ASN A 37 7.62 -12.90 -0.80
N PRO A 38 7.51 -12.24 0.38
CA PRO A 38 6.21 -11.87 0.95
C PRO A 38 5.35 -11.12 -0.08
N SER A 39 4.08 -11.49 -0.15
CA SER A 39 3.07 -10.71 -0.87
C SER A 39 2.44 -9.73 0.10
N LEU A 40 2.48 -8.46 -0.25
CA LEU A 40 2.01 -7.37 0.59
C LEU A 40 1.16 -6.40 -0.21
N HIS A 41 0.27 -5.73 0.50
CA HIS A 41 -0.62 -4.72 -0.03
C HIS A 41 0.11 -3.37 -0.14
N LEU A 42 0.06 -2.75 -1.31
CA LEU A 42 0.59 -1.41 -1.54
C LEU A 42 -0.56 -0.41 -1.64
N SER A 43 -0.50 0.67 -0.87
CA SER A 43 -1.54 1.70 -0.84
C SER A 43 -0.96 3.11 -0.77
N PHE A 44 -1.73 4.11 -1.19
CA PHE A 44 -1.58 5.46 -0.69
C PHE A 44 -2.36 5.59 0.61
N ALA A 45 -1.70 6.06 1.66
CA ALA A 45 -2.34 6.30 2.96
C ALA A 45 -3.42 7.39 2.84
N ALA A 46 -4.38 7.38 3.77
CA ALA A 46 -5.35 8.45 3.91
C ALA A 46 -4.66 9.82 4.10
N TYR A 47 -5.23 10.87 3.52
CA TYR A 47 -4.69 12.24 3.56
C TYR A 47 -5.83 13.26 3.71
N GLY A 48 -5.57 14.34 4.46
CA GLY A 48 -6.57 15.31 4.93
C GLY A 48 -6.35 15.62 6.40
N ALA A 49 -6.52 16.89 6.82
CA ALA A 49 -5.98 17.40 8.09
C ALA A 49 -6.18 16.46 9.30
N ALA A 50 -5.04 16.15 9.94
CA ALA A 50 -4.88 15.13 10.96
C ALA A 50 -5.41 15.54 12.34
N GLY A 51 -6.00 14.59 13.05
CA GLY A 51 -5.80 14.48 14.49
C GLY A 51 -4.65 13.50 14.72
N THR A 52 -3.56 13.96 15.30
CA THR A 52 -2.44 13.15 15.80
C THR A 52 -2.93 11.85 16.47
N GLY A 53 -2.52 10.71 15.92
CA GLY A 53 -2.57 9.42 16.62
C GLY A 53 -3.94 8.77 16.76
N ALA A 54 -4.30 7.90 15.81
CA ALA A 54 -5.10 6.70 16.06
C ALA A 54 -4.98 5.82 14.80
N GLN A 55 -4.16 4.77 14.86
CA GLN A 55 -4.67 3.39 14.84
C GLN A 55 -6.01 3.22 14.11
N LEU A 56 -5.97 2.35 13.10
CA LEU A 56 -7.07 1.63 12.45
C LEU A 56 -8.35 1.48 13.30
N GLN A 57 -9.11 2.57 13.45
CA GLN A 57 -10.47 2.55 13.93
C GLN A 57 -11.20 3.67 13.23
N LYS A 58 -12.07 3.27 12.31
CA LYS A 58 -13.31 3.90 11.83
C LYS A 58 -13.72 5.15 12.63
N THR A 59 -12.96 6.21 12.47
CA THR A 59 -13.20 7.53 13.02
C THR A 59 -13.41 8.39 11.80
N VAL A 60 -14.56 9.05 11.75
CA VAL A 60 -14.92 9.96 10.66
C VAL A 60 -13.75 10.92 10.47
N VAL A 61 -12.99 10.71 9.39
CA VAL A 61 -11.91 11.61 8.98
C VAL A 61 -12.60 12.92 8.65
N THR A 62 -12.51 13.88 9.56
CA THR A 62 -12.96 15.24 9.29
C THR A 62 -11.86 15.83 8.43
N VAL A 63 -12.00 15.67 7.12
CA VAL A 63 -11.03 16.19 6.15
C VAL A 63 -10.94 17.69 6.41
N GLY A 64 -9.77 18.22 6.78
CA GLY A 64 -9.62 19.68 6.88
C GLY A 64 -9.95 20.35 5.54
N ASP A 65 -10.63 21.49 5.60
CA ASP A 65 -11.24 22.17 4.44
C ASP A 65 -10.24 22.48 3.30
N SER A 66 -8.93 22.50 3.55
CA SER A 66 -7.92 22.86 2.54
C SER A 66 -7.71 21.81 1.45
N LEU A 67 -7.96 20.52 1.72
CA LEU A 67 -7.72 19.43 0.75
C LEU A 67 -8.99 18.76 0.23
N GLN A 68 -10.18 19.10 0.77
CA GLN A 68 -11.46 18.48 0.39
C GLN A 68 -11.82 18.66 -1.09
N ASN A 69 -11.35 19.73 -1.72
CA ASN A 69 -11.66 20.06 -3.11
C ASN A 69 -10.50 19.75 -4.06
N VAL A 70 -9.50 18.98 -3.61
CA VAL A 70 -8.34 18.63 -4.44
C VAL A 70 -8.53 17.22 -4.96
N THR A 71 -8.84 17.10 -6.26
CA THR A 71 -8.89 15.82 -6.95
C THR A 71 -7.59 15.63 -7.73
N VAL A 72 -6.90 14.52 -7.50
CA VAL A 72 -5.65 14.20 -8.19
C VAL A 72 -5.78 12.86 -8.87
N ILE A 73 -5.37 12.79 -10.14
CA ILE A 73 -5.29 11.55 -10.90
C ILE A 73 -3.86 11.38 -11.40
N PHE A 74 -3.23 10.27 -11.06
CA PHE A 74 -1.92 9.89 -11.54
C PHE A 74 -2.01 8.83 -12.62
N CYS A 75 -1.18 8.95 -13.65
CA CYS A 75 -0.86 7.84 -14.53
C CYS A 75 0.45 7.19 -14.07
N ILE A 76 0.34 6.18 -13.22
CA ILE A 76 1.50 5.46 -12.68
C ILE A 76 1.98 4.48 -13.75
N SER A 77 3.26 4.56 -14.12
CA SER A 77 3.86 3.71 -15.14
C SER A 77 4.80 2.66 -14.57
N LYS A 78 5.49 2.97 -13.47
CA LYS A 78 6.49 2.11 -12.84
C LYS A 78 6.63 2.44 -11.36
N ILE A 79 6.94 1.43 -10.55
CA ILE A 79 7.28 1.57 -9.13
C ILE A 79 8.61 0.84 -8.88
N LYS A 80 9.55 1.49 -8.21
CA LYS A 80 10.89 0.97 -7.88
C LYS A 80 11.16 1.11 -6.38
N PHE A 81 11.61 0.04 -5.75
CA PHE A 81 11.97 0.00 -4.33
C PHE A 81 13.48 -0.01 -4.17
N LYS A 82 14.03 0.87 -3.33
CA LYS A 82 15.48 0.98 -3.09
C LYS A 82 15.82 0.54 -1.66
N THR A 83 16.83 -0.31 -1.53
CA THR A 83 17.30 -0.90 -0.27
C THR A 83 18.35 -0.03 0.40
N ILE A 84 18.72 -0.34 1.65
CA ILE A 84 19.70 0.46 2.43
C ILE A 84 21.14 0.09 2.12
N ASP A 85 21.44 -1.17 1.82
CA ASP A 85 22.80 -1.72 1.83
C ASP A 85 23.67 -1.40 0.60
N HIS A 86 23.19 -0.58 -0.34
CA HIS A 86 23.99 -0.18 -1.51
C HIS A 86 24.25 1.34 -1.46
N ASP A 87 25.44 1.65 -0.95
CA ASP A 87 26.07 2.97 -0.77
C ASP A 87 26.80 3.46 -2.02
N ASP A 88 26.78 2.71 -3.13
CA ASP A 88 27.29 3.21 -4.40
C ASP A 88 26.16 3.90 -5.16
N ASP A 89 26.49 5.01 -5.84
CA ASP A 89 25.65 5.76 -6.78
C ASP A 89 25.11 4.92 -7.98
N GLN A 90 25.17 3.60 -7.88
CA GLN A 90 24.54 2.64 -8.78
C GLN A 90 23.10 2.42 -8.30
N ASP A 91 22.16 2.87 -9.14
CA ASP A 91 20.73 2.86 -8.96
C ASP A 91 20.14 1.42 -8.96
N GLU A 92 20.64 0.54 -8.09
CA GLU A 92 20.20 -0.85 -7.91
C GLU A 92 18.97 -0.92 -6.98
N GLY A 93 17.88 -0.29 -7.40
CA GLY A 93 16.57 -0.58 -6.83
C GLY A 93 15.90 -1.72 -7.57
N GLN A 94 15.11 -2.51 -6.87
CA GLN A 94 14.30 -3.54 -7.49
C GLN A 94 13.09 -2.92 -8.17
N ASP A 95 13.00 -3.14 -9.48
CA ASP A 95 11.82 -2.81 -10.26
C ASP A 95 10.72 -3.83 -9.95
N VAL A 96 9.61 -3.35 -9.40
CA VAL A 96 8.41 -4.18 -9.27
C VAL A 96 7.64 -4.10 -10.58
N GLN A 97 7.27 -5.26 -11.14
CA GLN A 97 6.37 -5.29 -12.30
C GLN A 97 4.99 -4.79 -11.86
N PHE A 98 4.75 -3.51 -12.12
CA PHE A 98 3.48 -2.86 -11.87
C PHE A 98 2.75 -2.63 -13.18
N ILE A 99 1.44 -2.93 -13.22
CA ILE A 99 0.63 -2.65 -14.40
C ILE A 99 0.35 -1.15 -14.42
N ALA A 100 0.90 -0.48 -15.43
CA ALA A 100 0.68 0.94 -15.60
C ALA A 100 -0.82 1.27 -15.69
N ARG A 101 -1.29 2.23 -14.90
CA ARG A 101 -2.71 2.58 -14.82
C ARG A 101 -2.95 3.98 -14.29
N GLN A 102 -4.18 4.45 -14.50
CA GLN A 102 -4.70 5.65 -13.87
C GLN A 102 -5.16 5.34 -12.44
N VAL A 103 -4.78 6.21 -11.51
CA VAL A 103 -5.14 6.12 -10.10
C VAL A 103 -5.70 7.47 -9.67
N ALA A 104 -6.99 7.51 -9.34
CA ALA A 104 -7.61 8.66 -8.70
C ALA A 104 -7.38 8.58 -7.20
N LEU A 105 -6.80 9.63 -6.63
CA LEU A 105 -6.56 9.69 -5.20
C LEU A 105 -7.86 9.91 -4.43
N SER A 106 -7.98 9.21 -3.31
CA SER A 106 -9.08 9.33 -2.36
C SER A 106 -8.50 9.81 -1.02
N PRO A 107 -9.08 10.84 -0.39
CA PRO A 107 -8.66 11.30 0.94
C PRO A 107 -8.71 10.20 2.01
N LEU A 108 -9.51 9.15 1.80
CA LEU A 108 -9.62 8.00 2.71
C LEU A 108 -8.53 6.94 2.49
N GLY A 109 -7.58 7.21 1.59
CA GLY A 109 -6.60 6.25 1.11
C GLY A 109 -7.02 5.67 -0.22
N THR A 110 -6.03 5.20 -0.98
CA THR A 110 -6.22 4.62 -2.30
C THR A 110 -5.45 3.32 -2.40
N ASP A 111 -6.16 2.24 -2.68
CA ASP A 111 -5.57 0.96 -3.01
C ASP A 111 -4.76 1.06 -4.30
N LEU A 112 -3.52 0.55 -4.26
CA LEU A 112 -2.76 0.30 -5.46
C LEU A 112 -2.89 -1.19 -5.80
N ASP A 113 -2.02 -2.04 -5.31
CA ASP A 113 -1.97 -3.44 -5.77
C ASP A 113 -1.32 -4.33 -4.74
N PHE A 114 -1.37 -5.63 -4.98
CA PHE A 114 -0.50 -6.57 -4.29
C PHE A 114 0.83 -6.65 -5.01
N ILE A 115 1.91 -6.50 -4.24
CA ILE A 115 3.27 -6.63 -4.74
C ILE A 115 3.99 -7.74 -4.00
N SER A 116 5.09 -8.21 -4.58
CA SER A 116 5.94 -9.22 -3.96
C SER A 116 7.37 -8.67 -3.88
N LEU A 117 7.86 -8.49 -2.66
CA LEU A 117 9.18 -7.91 -2.37
C LEU A 117 10.01 -8.91 -1.57
N PRO A 118 11.32 -9.04 -1.83
CA PRO A 118 12.23 -9.74 -0.93
C PRO A 118 12.16 -9.22 0.51
N PRO A 119 12.40 -10.09 1.50
CA PRO A 119 12.48 -9.67 2.89
C PRO A 119 13.78 -8.90 3.16
N GLU A 120 13.73 -7.57 3.10
CA GLU A 120 14.86 -6.65 3.18
C GLU A 120 14.45 -5.31 3.83
N GLU A 121 15.42 -4.41 4.02
CA GLU A 121 15.18 -3.04 4.50
C GLU A 121 15.20 -2.03 3.34
N TYR A 122 14.08 -1.35 3.13
CA TYR A 122 13.88 -0.38 2.06
C TYR A 122 13.89 1.05 2.57
N ARG A 123 14.63 1.94 1.88
CA ARG A 123 14.73 3.37 2.23
C ARG A 123 13.87 4.32 1.38
N GLN A 124 13.52 3.87 0.18
CA GLN A 124 12.84 4.73 -0.78
C GLN A 124 11.98 3.93 -1.74
N VAL A 125 10.83 4.50 -2.08
CA VAL A 125 10.01 4.09 -3.23
C VAL A 125 10.00 5.22 -4.23
N GLU A 126 10.37 4.92 -5.49
CA GLU A 126 10.22 5.84 -6.61
C GLU A 126 9.04 5.41 -7.48
N MET A 127 8.19 6.36 -7.86
CA MET A 127 7.11 6.15 -8.82
C MET A 127 7.31 7.04 -10.04
N ASP A 128 7.32 6.43 -11.22
CA ASP A 128 7.36 7.15 -12.48
C ASP A 128 5.93 7.36 -13.00
N LEU A 129 5.56 8.63 -13.19
CA LEU A 129 4.30 9.04 -13.79
C LEU A 129 4.53 9.42 -15.24
N ASN A 130 3.81 8.79 -16.16
CA ASN A 130 4.01 8.97 -17.59
C ASN A 130 2.72 8.73 -18.37
N ASN A 131 2.34 9.69 -19.20
CA ASN A 131 1.13 9.64 -20.02
C ASN A 131 1.04 8.48 -21.03
N ALA A 132 2.17 7.90 -21.45
CA ALA A 132 2.23 6.92 -22.55
C ALA A 132 1.40 5.66 -22.33
N LYS A 133 1.01 5.36 -21.09
CA LYS A 133 0.27 4.16 -20.71
C LYS A 133 -1.17 4.43 -20.27
N CYS A 134 -1.61 5.69 -20.24
CA CYS A 134 -2.95 6.05 -19.79
C CYS A 134 -3.77 6.73 -20.88
N SER A 135 -5.06 6.39 -20.95
CA SER A 135 -6.00 6.89 -21.95
C SER A 135 -6.26 8.40 -21.88
N SER A 136 -5.95 9.05 -20.74
CA SER A 136 -6.06 10.50 -20.56
C SER A 136 -5.06 11.30 -21.39
N GLY A 137 -3.95 10.69 -21.83
CA GLY A 137 -2.85 11.43 -22.45
C GLY A 137 -2.09 12.38 -21.49
N ALA A 138 -2.44 12.36 -20.19
CA ALA A 138 -1.80 13.12 -19.12
C ALA A 138 -1.10 12.20 -18.12
N SER A 139 0.08 12.61 -17.65
CA SER A 139 0.82 11.96 -16.57
C SER A 139 0.17 12.25 -15.22
N VAL A 140 -0.32 13.49 -15.04
CA VAL A 140 -1.03 13.93 -13.83
C VAL A 140 -2.15 14.88 -14.22
N THR A 141 -3.29 14.74 -13.57
CA THR A 141 -4.40 15.70 -13.61
C THR A 141 -4.73 16.15 -12.19
N VAL A 142 -4.95 17.45 -12.01
CA VAL A 142 -5.30 18.07 -10.73
C VAL A 142 -6.52 18.96 -10.95
N SER A 143 -7.52 18.81 -10.11
CA SER A 143 -8.63 19.75 -9.95
C SER A 143 -8.53 20.34 -8.55
N ASN A 144 -8.48 21.66 -8.44
CA ASN A 144 -8.42 22.37 -7.17
C ASN A 144 -9.23 23.68 -7.24
N SER A 145 -9.16 24.52 -6.21
CA SER A 145 -9.89 25.80 -6.15
C SER A 145 -9.50 26.81 -7.24
N HIS A 146 -8.35 26.64 -7.90
CA HIS A 146 -7.87 27.50 -8.97
C HIS A 146 -8.30 27.02 -10.36
N GLY A 147 -8.73 25.77 -10.50
CA GLY A 147 -9.20 25.18 -11.75
C GLY A 147 -8.71 23.75 -11.97
N ASP A 148 -8.82 23.32 -13.22
CA ASP A 148 -8.39 22.00 -13.69
C ASP A 148 -7.12 22.13 -14.51
N PHE A 149 -6.08 21.38 -14.12
CA PHE A 149 -4.76 21.42 -14.73
C PHE A 149 -4.27 20.01 -15.01
N SER A 150 -3.50 19.86 -16.09
CA SER A 150 -2.90 18.58 -16.45
C SER A 150 -1.53 18.79 -17.08
N THR A 151 -0.67 17.79 -16.94
CA THR A 151 0.63 17.74 -17.63
C THR A 151 0.84 16.37 -18.26
N ASN A 152 1.58 16.35 -19.37
CA ASN A 152 2.03 15.14 -20.05
C ASN A 152 3.52 14.83 -19.79
N GLU A 153 4.19 15.62 -18.96
CA GLU A 153 5.61 15.43 -18.66
C GLU A 153 5.84 14.13 -17.88
N GLY A 154 7.02 13.53 -18.06
CA GLY A 154 7.50 12.46 -17.19
C GLY A 154 7.87 13.02 -15.82
N ILE A 155 7.27 12.46 -14.77
CA ILE A 155 7.46 12.92 -13.39
C ILE A 155 7.92 11.74 -12.55
N LYS A 156 8.98 11.92 -11.77
CA LYS A 156 9.41 10.95 -10.76
C LYS A 156 9.04 11.45 -9.38
N MET A 157 8.14 10.74 -8.72
CA MET A 157 7.73 10.96 -7.34
C MET A 157 8.53 10.06 -6.41
N LYS A 158 8.93 10.54 -5.23
CA LYS A 158 9.72 9.75 -4.28
C LYS A 158 9.08 9.75 -2.90
N PHE A 159 9.09 8.59 -2.27
CA PHE A 159 8.68 8.36 -0.89
C PHE A 159 9.89 7.89 -0.10
N ASN A 160 10.28 8.62 0.93
CA ASN A 160 11.46 8.32 1.73
C ASN A 160 11.04 7.81 3.11
N GLY A 161 11.82 6.92 3.69
CA GLY A 161 11.59 6.38 5.03
C GLY A 161 12.52 5.21 5.26
N VAL A 162 12.23 4.38 6.27
CA VAL A 162 12.91 3.10 6.46
C VAL A 162 11.84 2.07 6.79
N LYS A 163 11.69 1.07 5.93
CA LYS A 163 10.70 0.00 6.08
C LYS A 163 11.38 -1.36 6.03
N HIS A 164 11.27 -2.10 7.12
CA HIS A 164 11.65 -3.51 7.16
C HIS A 164 10.51 -4.36 6.59
N VAL A 165 10.82 -5.16 5.57
CA VAL A 165 9.89 -6.12 4.97
C VAL A 165 10.31 -7.52 5.40
N ASP A 166 9.37 -8.26 5.99
CA ASP A 166 9.51 -9.67 6.31
C ASP A 166 8.22 -10.44 5.97
N PHE A 167 8.15 -11.72 6.32
CA PHE A 167 6.95 -12.55 6.06
C PHE A 167 5.71 -12.18 6.88
N SER A 168 5.87 -11.33 7.91
CA SER A 168 4.78 -10.77 8.69
C SER A 168 4.30 -9.42 8.16
N THR A 169 5.07 -8.76 7.30
CA THR A 169 4.68 -7.51 6.64
C THR A 169 3.51 -7.74 5.70
N GLN A 170 2.35 -7.15 6.04
CA GLN A 170 1.12 -7.27 5.26
C GLN A 170 0.89 -6.08 4.34
N GLU A 171 1.41 -4.89 4.68
CA GLU A 171 1.14 -3.64 3.99
C GLU A 171 2.37 -2.72 3.96
N ILE A 172 2.50 -1.99 2.85
CA ILE A 172 3.31 -0.77 2.73
C ILE A 172 2.37 0.37 2.35
N ALA A 173 2.33 1.41 3.20
CA ALA A 173 1.48 2.56 3.01
C ALA A 173 2.34 3.78 2.66
N LEU A 174 2.02 4.42 1.53
CA LEU A 174 2.74 5.59 1.05
C LEU A 174 1.99 6.85 1.43
N LYS A 175 2.55 7.63 2.35
CA LYS A 175 1.96 8.88 2.82
C LYS A 175 2.20 9.96 1.78
N ILE A 176 1.11 10.37 1.13
CA ILE A 176 1.14 11.29 -0.01
C ILE A 176 0.74 12.74 0.33
N GLN A 177 0.43 13.02 1.60
CA GLN A 177 -0.14 14.29 2.03
C GLN A 177 0.67 15.52 1.56
N ALA A 178 1.99 15.53 1.76
CA ALA A 178 2.84 16.65 1.36
C ALA A 178 2.80 16.93 -0.15
N ILE A 179 2.69 15.88 -0.97
CA ILE A 179 2.56 16.01 -2.44
C ILE A 179 1.20 16.60 -2.79
N VAL A 180 0.12 16.15 -2.14
CA VAL A 180 -1.22 16.69 -2.38
C VAL A 180 -1.33 18.16 -1.93
N GLU A 181 -0.66 18.53 -0.84
CA GLU A 181 -0.57 19.93 -0.38
C GLU A 181 0.14 20.83 -1.39
N GLU A 182 1.23 20.37 -2.03
CA GLU A 182 1.84 21.14 -3.11
C GLU A 182 0.91 21.25 -4.33
N LEU A 183 0.24 20.17 -4.70
CA LEU A 183 -0.70 20.15 -5.83
C LEU A 183 -1.94 21.02 -5.60
N SER A 184 -2.38 21.22 -4.35
CA SER A 184 -3.50 22.13 -4.04
C SER A 184 -3.19 23.59 -4.36
N THR A 185 -1.91 23.94 -4.47
CA THR A 185 -1.43 25.31 -4.78
C THR A 185 -1.20 25.56 -6.27
N VAL A 186 -1.32 24.54 -7.11
CA VAL A 186 -1.08 24.64 -8.56
C VAL A 186 -2.09 25.60 -9.21
N THR A 187 -1.59 26.51 -10.04
CA THR A 187 -2.39 27.43 -10.86
C THR A 187 -2.13 27.26 -12.36
N GLY A 188 -1.28 26.30 -12.75
CA GLY A 188 -0.91 26.02 -14.14
C GLY A 188 -0.34 24.61 -14.31
N GLY A 189 -0.62 23.96 -15.44
CA GLY A 189 -0.18 22.57 -15.69
C GLY A 189 1.34 22.39 -15.76
N ASP A 190 2.06 23.43 -16.17
CA ASP A 190 3.52 23.51 -16.22
C ASP A 190 4.18 23.46 -14.82
N GLN A 191 3.46 23.84 -13.77
CA GLN A 191 3.96 23.80 -12.39
C GLN A 191 3.91 22.41 -11.74
N ILE A 192 3.08 21.50 -12.28
CA ILE A 192 2.74 20.23 -11.62
C ILE A 192 3.98 19.39 -11.35
N LYS A 193 4.89 19.30 -12.32
CA LYS A 193 6.12 18.52 -12.16
C LYS A 193 7.01 19.09 -11.07
N ASP A 194 7.32 20.37 -11.15
CA ASP A 194 8.19 21.04 -10.19
C ASP A 194 7.63 20.94 -8.77
N LYS A 195 6.29 21.02 -8.63
CA LYS A 195 5.57 20.86 -7.37
C LYS A 195 5.63 19.44 -6.79
N ILE A 196 5.49 18.41 -7.62
CA ILE A 196 5.61 17.02 -7.15
C ILE A 196 7.06 16.71 -6.79
N GLN A 197 8.03 17.24 -7.55
CA GLN A 197 9.45 16.91 -7.37
C GLN A 197 10.16 17.78 -6.32
N SER A 198 9.53 18.85 -5.82
CA SER A 198 10.05 19.67 -4.73
C SER A 198 9.89 19.04 -3.35
N VAL A 199 9.01 18.04 -3.22
CA VAL A 199 8.69 17.38 -1.95
C VAL A 199 8.80 15.86 -2.06
N PHE A 200 8.95 15.21 -0.90
CA PHE A 200 8.92 13.76 -0.79
C PHE A 200 7.68 13.34 -0.01
N GLY A 201 7.08 12.22 -0.42
CA GLY A 201 6.18 11.49 0.45
C GLY A 201 6.96 10.72 1.52
N GLU A 202 6.25 10.13 2.46
CA GLU A 202 6.83 9.27 3.51
C GLU A 202 6.48 7.80 3.24
N LEU A 203 7.48 6.94 3.42
CA LEU A 203 7.35 5.48 3.36
C LEU A 203 7.10 4.96 4.78
N ASP A 204 5.91 4.36 4.99
CA ASP A 204 5.48 3.77 6.27
C ASP A 204 5.20 2.27 6.18
#